data_AF-A0A7S3XH85-F1
#
_entry.id   AF-A0A7S3XH85-F1
#
_cell.length_a   1.000
_cell.length_b   1.000
_cell.length_c   1.000
_cell.angle_alpha   90.00
_cell.angle_beta   90.00
_cell.angle_gamma   90.00
#
_symmetry.space_group_name_H-M   'P 1'
#
loop_
_entity.id
_entity.type
_entity.pdbx_description
1 polymer ?
#
loop_
_entity_poly.entity_id
_entity_poly.type
_entity_poly.pdbx_seq_one_letter_code
_entity_poly.pdbx_strand_id
1 'polypeptide(L)'
;VLSISSFLQPESQPSVAGLVDALAPAMVYTDAPNAVTNRKLWDAYAAAWDPSADFVKKMSSSLPPGGASIRHVGDEWSDVESFQEVLRDWILPHAGNAIVAEIGSGGGRVAVELSRVAQRLECFDISQNMLSRASAAVASVEGACAASFHKLEIDRTGRTKFPSCEASQ
;
A
#
# COMPACT_ATOMS: atom_id res chain seq x y z
N VAL A 1 63.72 -11.12 14.90
CA VAL A 1 62.65 -10.41 15.65
C VAL A 1 61.73 -9.79 14.62
N LEU A 2 60.59 -10.43 14.33
CA LEU A 2 59.60 -9.94 13.35
C LEU A 2 58.58 -9.07 14.08
N SER A 3 58.41 -7.83 13.61
CA SER A 3 57.51 -6.82 14.17
C SER A 3 56.06 -7.11 13.77
N ILE A 4 55.20 -7.33 14.76
CA ILE A 4 53.74 -7.39 14.61
C ILE A 4 53.24 -5.95 14.50
N SER A 5 53.17 -5.43 13.28
CA SER A 5 52.59 -4.10 13.00
C SER A 5 51.65 -4.13 11.79
N SER A 6 50.93 -5.22 11.64
CA SER A 6 49.76 -5.33 10.76
C SER A 6 48.64 -5.98 11.56
N PHE A 7 47.41 -5.53 11.34
CA PHE A 7 46.19 -5.81 12.14
C PHE A 7 46.01 -4.88 13.33
N LEU A 8 45.39 -3.73 13.06
CA LEU A 8 44.27 -3.13 13.80
C LEU A 8 43.96 -1.80 13.09
N GLN A 9 43.24 -1.85 11.98
CA GLN A 9 42.48 -0.68 11.56
C GLN A 9 41.27 -0.59 12.48
N PRO A 10 41.02 0.56 13.15
CA PRO A 10 39.79 0.71 13.91
C PRO A 10 38.65 0.78 12.89
N GLU A 11 37.80 -0.25 12.85
CA GLU A 11 36.52 -0.13 12.16
C GLU A 11 35.77 1.05 12.78
N SER A 12 35.57 2.09 11.97
CA SER A 12 34.80 3.27 12.36
C SER A 12 33.38 2.80 12.67
N GLN A 13 33.02 2.73 13.95
CA GLN A 13 31.65 2.47 14.33
C GLN A 13 30.77 3.54 13.67
N PRO A 14 29.66 3.15 13.01
CA PRO A 14 28.75 4.14 12.46
C PRO A 14 28.35 5.08 13.59
N SER A 15 28.52 6.38 13.36
CA SER A 15 28.15 7.38 14.35
C SER A 15 26.68 7.16 14.72
N VAL A 16 26.31 7.45 15.97
CA VAL A 16 24.91 7.36 16.40
C VAL A 16 24.00 8.16 15.44
N ALA A 17 24.51 9.27 14.89
CA ALA A 17 23.83 10.03 13.83
C ALA A 17 23.64 9.22 12.52
N GLY A 18 24.66 8.50 12.04
CA GLY A 18 24.54 7.65 10.85
C GLY A 18 23.61 6.44 11.05
N LEU A 19 23.57 5.88 12.26
CA LEU A 19 22.60 4.86 12.65
C LEU A 19 21.17 5.43 12.71
N VAL A 20 20.99 6.63 13.27
CA VAL A 20 19.69 7.31 13.29
C VAL A 20 19.21 7.64 11.88
N ASP A 21 20.09 8.13 10.99
CA ASP A 21 19.74 8.41 9.59
C ASP A 21 19.39 7.13 8.82
N ALA A 22 20.10 6.03 9.07
CA ALA A 22 19.78 4.74 8.45
C ALA A 22 18.46 4.13 8.97
N LEU A 23 18.11 4.40 10.24
CA LEU A 23 16.87 3.92 10.87
C LEU A 23 15.69 4.89 10.65
N ALA A 24 15.94 6.14 10.27
CA ALA A 24 14.91 7.17 10.08
C ALA A 24 13.76 6.77 9.13
N PRO A 25 13.99 6.00 8.04
CA PRO A 25 12.89 5.48 7.21
C PRO A 25 12.02 4.44 7.93
N ALA A 26 12.58 3.72 8.90
CA ALA A 26 11.89 2.71 9.71
C ALA A 26 11.29 3.27 11.01
N MET A 27 11.63 4.50 11.40
CA MET A 27 11.13 5.16 12.59
C MET A 27 9.79 5.87 12.33
N VAL A 28 8.74 5.33 12.93
CA VAL A 28 7.41 5.94 13.00
C VAL A 28 7.41 6.93 14.19
N TYR A 29 7.88 8.16 13.96
CA TYR A 29 8.00 9.21 15.00
C TYR A 29 6.64 9.60 15.62
N THR A 30 6.65 9.94 16.91
CA THR A 30 5.45 10.25 17.72
C THR A 30 4.88 11.66 17.55
N ASP A 31 5.62 12.58 16.92
CA ASP A 31 5.25 14.02 16.84
C ASP A 31 4.76 14.47 15.45
N ALA A 32 4.73 13.57 14.47
CA ALA A 32 4.22 13.88 13.14
C ALA A 32 2.68 13.73 13.09
N PRO A 33 1.96 14.57 12.32
CA PRO A 33 0.53 14.39 12.10
C PRO A 33 0.20 12.98 11.60
N ASN A 34 -0.94 12.43 12.03
CA ASN A 34 -1.37 11.06 11.72
C ASN A 34 -1.21 10.69 10.24
N ALA A 35 -1.56 11.60 9.33
CA ALA A 35 -1.41 11.43 7.88
C ALA A 35 0.03 11.17 7.42
N VAL A 36 0.99 11.90 7.99
CA VAL A 36 2.42 11.78 7.64
C VAL A 36 2.97 10.44 8.14
N THR A 37 2.59 10.09 9.37
CA THR A 37 2.98 8.84 10.04
C THR A 37 2.42 7.63 9.30
N ASN A 38 1.12 7.61 9.01
CA ASN A 38 0.48 6.53 8.27
C ASN A 38 0.98 6.43 6.83
N ARG A 39 1.24 7.54 6.16
CA ARG A 39 1.84 7.51 4.82
C ARG A 39 3.17 6.77 4.81
N LYS A 40 4.08 7.11 5.73
CA LYS A 40 5.37 6.41 5.86
C LYS A 40 5.19 4.92 6.14
N LEU A 41 4.29 4.59 7.07
CA LEU A 41 3.98 3.20 7.41
C LEU A 41 3.47 2.42 6.19
N TRP A 42 2.49 2.95 5.47
CA TRP A 42 1.90 2.27 4.31
C TRP A 42 2.84 2.21 3.11
N ASP A 43 3.67 3.24 2.89
CA ASP A 43 4.72 3.20 1.87
C ASP A 43 5.75 2.11 2.18
N ALA A 44 6.20 2.01 3.44
CA ALA A 44 7.14 0.97 3.87
C ALA A 44 6.51 -0.43 3.82
N TYR A 45 5.27 -0.56 4.28
CA TYR A 45 4.51 -1.81 4.21
C TYR A 45 4.38 -2.30 2.77
N ALA A 46 3.90 -1.43 1.87
CA ALA A 46 3.77 -1.76 0.46
C ALA A 46 5.13 -2.06 -0.19
N ALA A 47 6.22 -1.39 0.19
CA ALA A 47 7.55 -1.71 -0.35
C ALA A 47 8.03 -3.10 0.09
N ALA A 48 7.81 -3.46 1.36
CA ALA A 48 8.26 -4.73 1.94
C ALA A 48 7.31 -5.91 1.65
N TRP A 49 6.10 -5.65 1.15
CA TRP A 49 5.11 -6.69 0.90
C TRP A 49 5.51 -7.62 -0.23
N ASP A 50 5.49 -8.91 0.07
CA ASP A 50 5.63 -10.01 -0.87
C ASP A 50 4.82 -11.20 -0.32
N PRO A 51 4.13 -12.00 -1.16
CA PRO A 51 3.37 -13.16 -0.69
C PRO A 51 4.21 -14.17 0.10
N SER A 52 5.52 -14.22 -0.16
CA SER A 52 6.47 -15.10 0.52
C SER A 52 7.06 -14.51 1.80
N ALA A 53 6.84 -13.22 2.10
CA ALA A 53 7.37 -12.57 3.29
C ALA A 53 6.78 -13.17 4.57
N ASP A 54 7.63 -13.32 5.60
CA ASP A 54 7.24 -14.00 6.85
C ASP A 54 6.07 -13.32 7.57
N PHE A 55 6.03 -11.98 7.55
CA PHE A 55 4.94 -11.24 8.17
C PHE A 55 3.61 -11.45 7.44
N VAL A 56 3.63 -11.57 6.11
CA VAL A 56 2.44 -11.88 5.29
C VAL A 56 1.93 -13.28 5.59
N LYS A 57 2.82 -14.28 5.58
CA LYS A 57 2.49 -15.66 5.98
C LYS A 57 1.91 -15.75 7.39
N LYS A 58 2.47 -14.97 8.32
CA LYS A 58 1.97 -14.90 9.70
C LYS A 58 0.57 -14.30 9.76
N MET A 59 0.31 -13.20 9.03
CA MET A 59 -1.02 -12.58 8.99
C MET A 59 -2.06 -13.49 8.35
N SER A 60 -1.71 -14.21 7.29
CA SER A 60 -2.63 -15.13 6.62
C SER A 60 -2.79 -16.49 7.34
N SER A 61 -2.01 -16.76 8.39
CA SER A 61 -2.00 -18.06 9.07
C SER A 61 -3.32 -18.43 9.76
N SER A 62 -4.14 -17.44 10.11
CA SER A 62 -5.47 -17.65 10.69
C SER A 62 -6.58 -17.81 9.65
N LEU A 63 -6.27 -17.68 8.36
CA LEU A 63 -7.26 -17.85 7.30
C LEU A 63 -7.51 -19.35 7.04
N PRO A 64 -8.72 -19.74 6.62
CA PRO A 64 -9.05 -21.13 6.37
C PRO A 64 -8.08 -21.80 5.37
N PRO A 65 -7.58 -23.01 5.66
CA PRO A 65 -6.71 -23.74 4.74
C PRO A 65 -7.48 -24.08 3.46
N GLY A 66 -7.01 -23.54 2.32
CA GLY A 66 -7.69 -23.59 1.02
C GLY A 66 -8.12 -22.22 0.49
N GLY A 67 -7.99 -21.16 1.30
CA GLY A 67 -8.16 -19.76 0.86
C GLY A 67 -7.18 -19.40 -0.26
N ALA A 68 -7.68 -18.67 -1.26
CA ALA A 68 -6.98 -18.40 -2.51
C ALA A 68 -5.55 -17.87 -2.31
N SER A 69 -4.71 -18.08 -3.32
CA SER A 69 -3.37 -17.51 -3.37
C SER A 69 -3.39 -16.02 -3.00
N ILE A 70 -2.54 -15.63 -2.04
CA ILE A 70 -2.26 -14.23 -1.72
C ILE A 70 -1.68 -13.60 -2.99
N ARG A 71 -2.48 -12.79 -3.68
CA ARG A 71 -2.12 -12.19 -4.98
C ARG A 71 -1.90 -10.69 -4.85
N HIS A 72 -2.69 -10.05 -4.01
CA HIS A 72 -2.68 -8.61 -3.83
C HIS A 72 -2.46 -8.26 -2.36
N VAL A 73 -1.93 -7.07 -2.14
CA VAL A 73 -1.88 -6.51 -0.78
C VAL A 73 -3.30 -6.40 -0.25
N GLY A 74 -3.50 -6.95 0.94
CA GLY A 74 -4.79 -6.98 1.63
C GLY A 74 -5.50 -8.31 1.52
N ASP A 75 -5.05 -9.26 0.69
CA ASP A 75 -5.58 -10.64 0.69
C ASP A 75 -5.30 -11.33 2.03
N GLU A 76 -4.25 -10.92 2.73
CA GLU A 76 -3.89 -11.43 4.06
C GLU A 76 -4.83 -10.99 5.19
N TRP A 77 -5.79 -10.09 4.95
CA TRP A 77 -6.65 -9.52 6.01
C TRP A 77 -7.98 -10.26 6.20
N SER A 78 -8.43 -11.04 5.21
CA SER A 78 -9.67 -11.81 5.30
C SER A 78 -9.70 -12.93 4.25
N ASP A 79 -10.48 -13.97 4.51
CA ASP A 79 -10.70 -15.02 3.54
C ASP A 79 -11.49 -14.50 2.32
N VAL A 80 -11.38 -15.23 1.21
CA VAL A 80 -11.99 -14.82 -0.07
C VAL A 80 -13.51 -14.89 -0.01
N GLU A 81 -14.09 -15.86 0.71
CA GLU A 81 -15.54 -16.04 0.75
C GLU A 81 -16.20 -14.87 1.47
N SER A 82 -15.76 -14.56 2.69
CA SER A 82 -16.24 -13.41 3.46
C SER A 82 -16.00 -12.09 2.73
N PHE A 83 -14.85 -11.94 2.06
CA PHE A 83 -14.56 -10.75 1.27
C PHE A 83 -15.54 -10.57 0.10
N GLN A 84 -15.77 -11.64 -0.66
CA GLN A 84 -16.70 -11.63 -1.81
C GLN A 84 -18.15 -11.44 -1.36
N GLU A 85 -18.53 -11.97 -0.19
CA GLU A 85 -19.83 -11.69 0.42
C GLU A 85 -20.04 -10.20 0.67
N VAL A 86 -19.08 -9.52 1.32
CA VAL A 86 -19.18 -8.07 1.56
C VAL A 86 -19.28 -7.29 0.25
N LEU A 87 -18.46 -7.64 -0.75
CA LEU A 87 -18.50 -6.97 -2.05
C LEU A 87 -19.87 -7.12 -2.72
N ARG A 88 -20.35 -8.37 -2.82
CA ARG A 88 -21.60 -8.70 -3.49
C ARG A 88 -22.81 -8.05 -2.81
N ASP A 89 -22.83 -8.03 -1.49
CA ASP A 89 -24.02 -7.63 -0.76
C ASP A 89 -24.08 -6.10 -0.54
N TRP A 90 -22.93 -5.41 -0.52
CA TRP A 90 -22.87 -4.00 -0.12
C TRP A 90 -22.23 -3.05 -1.12
N ILE A 91 -21.38 -3.53 -2.04
CA ILE A 91 -20.58 -2.64 -2.90
C ILE A 91 -20.98 -2.77 -4.37
N LEU A 92 -20.87 -3.98 -4.94
CA LEU A 92 -21.11 -4.24 -6.35
C LEU A 92 -22.53 -3.86 -6.85
N PRO A 93 -23.61 -4.01 -6.06
CA PRO A 93 -24.95 -3.60 -6.48
C PRO A 93 -25.07 -2.11 -6.81
N HIS A 94 -24.16 -1.28 -6.29
CA HIS A 94 -24.15 0.17 -6.47
C HIS A 94 -23.06 0.66 -7.44
N ALA A 95 -22.14 -0.21 -7.85
CA ALA A 95 -21.00 0.15 -8.68
C ALA A 95 -21.27 0.02 -10.20
N GLY A 96 -22.26 -0.79 -10.60
CA GLY A 96 -22.56 -1.06 -12.00
C GLY A 96 -22.86 0.19 -12.81
N ASN A 97 -22.08 0.45 -13.87
CA ASN A 97 -22.17 1.64 -14.72
C ASN A 97 -22.03 2.99 -13.99
N ALA A 98 -21.52 3.01 -12.76
CA ALA A 98 -21.26 4.24 -12.01
C ALA A 98 -19.81 4.71 -12.22
N ILE A 99 -19.58 6.01 -11.99
CA ILE A 99 -18.24 6.53 -11.71
C ILE A 99 -18.00 6.33 -10.22
N VAL A 100 -17.04 5.49 -9.87
CA VAL A 100 -16.78 5.10 -8.48
C VAL A 100 -15.52 5.77 -7.98
N ALA A 101 -15.61 6.39 -6.80
CA ALA A 101 -14.46 6.89 -6.06
C ALA A 101 -14.16 5.98 -4.88
N GLU A 102 -12.96 5.39 -4.86
CA GLU A 102 -12.49 4.51 -3.79
C GLU A 102 -11.46 5.26 -2.94
N ILE A 103 -11.77 5.47 -1.66
CA ILE A 103 -10.88 6.15 -0.70
C ILE A 103 -10.17 5.10 0.15
N GLY A 104 -8.83 5.14 0.15
CA GLY A 104 -8.02 4.12 0.80
C GLY A 104 -7.91 2.86 -0.05
N SER A 105 -7.66 3.02 -1.36
CA SER A 105 -7.59 1.90 -2.31
C SER A 105 -6.50 0.86 -2.01
N GLY A 106 -5.52 1.21 -1.16
CA GLY A 106 -4.48 0.29 -0.72
C GLY A 106 -3.75 -0.32 -1.92
N GLY A 107 -3.52 -1.63 -1.90
CA GLY A 107 -2.94 -2.35 -3.05
C GLY A 107 -3.95 -2.84 -4.09
N GLY A 108 -5.19 -2.34 -4.06
CA GLY A 108 -6.16 -2.54 -5.13
C GLY A 108 -7.02 -3.81 -5.04
N ARG A 109 -7.09 -4.46 -3.88
CA ARG A 109 -7.92 -5.68 -3.69
C ARG A 109 -9.39 -5.43 -4.08
N VAL A 110 -9.96 -4.30 -3.65
CA VAL A 110 -11.33 -3.90 -4.01
C VAL A 110 -11.37 -3.24 -5.38
N ALA A 111 -10.39 -2.38 -5.70
CA ALA A 111 -10.24 -1.74 -7.01
C ALA A 111 -10.34 -2.73 -8.19
N VAL A 112 -9.72 -3.90 -8.09
CA VAL A 112 -9.77 -4.98 -9.10
C VAL A 112 -11.18 -5.48 -9.37
N GLU A 113 -12.03 -5.56 -8.34
CA GLU A 113 -13.40 -6.03 -8.49
C GLU A 113 -14.30 -4.91 -9.01
N LEU A 114 -14.11 -3.69 -8.51
CA LEU A 114 -14.80 -2.50 -9.00
C LEU A 114 -14.48 -2.22 -10.47
N SER A 115 -13.24 -2.41 -10.92
CA SER A 115 -12.83 -2.14 -12.29
C SER A 115 -13.53 -3.03 -13.32
N ARG A 116 -14.13 -4.16 -12.90
CA ARG A 116 -14.89 -5.06 -13.78
C ARG A 116 -16.30 -4.58 -14.08
N VAL A 117 -16.86 -3.72 -13.22
CA VAL A 117 -18.30 -3.36 -13.27
C VAL A 117 -18.55 -1.86 -13.32
N ALA A 118 -17.63 -1.05 -12.82
CA ALA A 118 -17.75 0.40 -12.85
C ALA A 118 -17.59 0.95 -14.27
N GLN A 119 -18.25 2.07 -14.56
CA GLN A 119 -17.99 2.82 -15.80
C GLN A 119 -16.58 3.42 -15.80
N ARG A 120 -16.16 3.93 -14.63
CA ARG A 120 -14.86 4.55 -14.40
C ARG A 120 -14.51 4.47 -12.92
N LEU A 121 -13.23 4.30 -12.61
CA LEU A 121 -12.73 4.18 -11.24
C LEU A 121 -11.73 5.30 -10.92
N GLU A 122 -11.90 5.94 -9.75
CA GLU A 122 -11.02 6.96 -9.20
C GLU A 122 -10.51 6.46 -7.85
N CYS A 123 -9.28 5.98 -7.80
CA CYS A 123 -8.66 5.43 -6.59
C CYS A 123 -7.84 6.50 -5.88
N PHE A 124 -8.01 6.61 -4.56
CA PHE A 124 -7.30 7.57 -3.73
C PHE A 124 -6.59 6.85 -2.59
N ASP A 125 -5.35 7.24 -2.30
CA ASP A 125 -4.60 6.76 -1.12
C ASP A 125 -3.56 7.78 -0.68
N ILE A 126 -3.13 7.72 0.58
CA ILE A 126 -2.05 8.56 1.10
C ILE A 126 -0.66 8.00 0.74
N SER A 127 -0.57 6.71 0.43
CA SER A 127 0.65 6.01 0.06
C SER A 127 0.80 5.91 -1.45
N GLN A 128 1.95 6.36 -1.96
CA GLN A 128 2.26 6.23 -3.38
C GLN A 128 2.54 4.78 -3.76
N ASN A 129 3.21 4.03 -2.87
CA ASN A 129 3.53 2.63 -3.13
C ASN A 129 2.27 1.74 -3.14
N MET A 130 1.28 2.05 -2.31
CA MET A 130 -0.05 1.43 -2.37
C MET A 130 -0.70 1.67 -3.73
N LEU A 131 -0.81 2.94 -4.15
CA LEU A 131 -1.40 3.28 -5.46
C LEU A 131 -0.67 2.63 -6.63
N SER A 132 0.66 2.54 -6.59
CA SER A 132 1.43 1.83 -7.62
C SER A 132 1.07 0.35 -7.69
N ARG A 133 0.84 -0.31 -6.54
CA ARG A 133 0.39 -1.70 -6.51
C ARG A 133 -1.06 -1.85 -6.97
N ALA A 134 -1.95 -0.97 -6.55
CA ALA A 134 -3.35 -0.96 -7.00
C ALA A 134 -3.43 -0.77 -8.52
N SER A 135 -2.66 0.17 -9.07
CA SER A 135 -2.57 0.41 -10.51
C SER A 135 -2.09 -0.82 -11.27
N ALA A 136 -1.04 -1.49 -10.78
CA ALA A 136 -0.55 -2.73 -11.38
C ALA A 136 -1.59 -3.87 -11.29
N ALA A 137 -2.29 -3.99 -10.17
CA ALA A 137 -3.34 -4.99 -9.98
C ALA A 137 -4.50 -4.78 -10.96
N VAL A 138 -5.02 -3.56 -11.06
CA VAL A 138 -6.11 -3.21 -12.00
C VAL A 138 -5.66 -3.38 -13.46
N ALA A 139 -4.43 -2.99 -13.80
CA ALA A 139 -3.90 -3.15 -15.16
C ALA A 139 -3.80 -4.63 -15.61
N SER A 140 -3.75 -5.58 -14.66
CA SER A 140 -3.75 -7.02 -14.96
C SER A 140 -5.13 -7.60 -15.24
N VAL A 141 -6.20 -6.82 -15.07
CA VAL A 141 -7.58 -7.25 -15.24
C VAL A 141 -8.03 -7.04 -16.68
N GLU A 142 -8.30 -8.13 -17.39
CA GLU A 142 -8.89 -8.07 -18.73
C GLU A 142 -10.30 -7.43 -18.67
N GLY A 143 -10.54 -6.48 -19.57
CA GLY A 143 -11.81 -5.74 -19.65
C GLY A 143 -12.02 -4.72 -18.53
N ALA A 144 -10.98 -4.36 -17.77
CA ALA A 144 -11.08 -3.31 -16.77
C ALA A 144 -11.52 -1.97 -17.36
N CYS A 145 -12.35 -1.24 -16.62
CA CYS A 145 -12.72 0.12 -16.96
C CYS A 145 -11.52 1.09 -16.82
N ALA A 146 -11.71 2.32 -17.31
CA ALA A 146 -10.72 3.37 -17.11
C ALA A 146 -10.54 3.67 -15.62
N ALA A 147 -9.31 3.60 -15.13
CA ALA A 147 -8.97 3.83 -13.73
C ALA A 147 -7.88 4.91 -13.58
N SER A 148 -8.05 5.82 -12.63
CA SER A 148 -7.06 6.84 -12.26
C SER A 148 -6.66 6.68 -10.80
N PHE A 149 -5.40 6.98 -10.47
CA PHE A 149 -4.82 6.76 -9.14
C PHE A 149 -4.22 8.06 -8.60
N HIS A 150 -4.76 8.53 -7.48
CA HIS A 150 -4.49 9.87 -6.96
C HIS A 150 -3.92 9.82 -5.56
N LYS A 151 -2.69 10.31 -5.43
CA LYS A 151 -2.09 10.49 -4.12
C LYS A 151 -2.76 11.64 -3.38
N LEU A 152 -3.31 11.36 -2.22
CA LEU A 152 -3.89 12.35 -1.33
C LEU A 152 -2.75 13.07 -0.58
N GLU A 153 -2.52 14.33 -0.95
CA GLU A 153 -1.63 15.19 -0.19
C GLU A 153 -2.41 15.90 0.90
N ILE A 154 -2.00 15.67 2.15
CA ILE A 154 -2.58 16.31 3.32
C ILE A 154 -1.63 17.44 3.73
N ASP A 155 -2.13 18.67 3.67
CA ASP A 155 -1.34 19.83 4.04
C ASP A 155 -1.13 19.93 5.57
N ARG A 156 -0.30 20.88 5.99
CA ARG A 156 0.01 21.09 7.42
C ARG A 156 -1.21 21.47 8.27
N THR A 157 -2.32 21.84 7.65
CA THR A 157 -3.58 22.15 8.33
C THR A 157 -4.54 20.95 8.40
N GLY A 158 -4.12 19.79 7.87
CA GLY A 158 -4.93 18.59 7.82
C GLY A 158 -5.94 18.57 6.67
N ARG A 159 -5.85 19.52 5.72
CA ARG A 159 -6.75 19.56 4.56
C ARG A 159 -6.16 18.75 3.41
N THR A 160 -7.01 17.94 2.79
CA THR A 160 -6.67 17.20 1.58
C THR A 160 -6.67 18.15 0.38
N LYS A 161 -5.55 18.20 -0.34
CA LYS A 161 -5.52 18.80 -1.67
C LYS A 161 -5.83 17.73 -2.68
N PHE A 162 -7.01 17.80 -3.28
CA PHE A 162 -7.30 17.02 -4.46
C PHE A 162 -6.49 17.60 -5.63
N PRO A 163 -5.86 16.76 -6.48
CA PRO A 163 -5.32 17.24 -7.73
C PRO A 163 -6.45 17.95 -8.48
N SER A 164 -6.18 19.15 -8.99
CA SER A 164 -7.16 19.87 -9.78
C SER A 164 -7.57 18.98 -10.95
N CYS A 165 -8.83 18.54 -10.96
CA CYS A 165 -9.41 17.95 -12.16
C CYS A 165 -9.35 19.04 -13.23
N GLU A 166 -8.42 18.90 -14.18
CA GLU A 166 -8.61 19.57 -15.47
C GLU A 166 -9.90 18.98 -16.03
N ALA A 167 -10.96 19.79 -16.04
CA ALA A 167 -12.19 19.42 -16.69
C ALA A 167 -11.86 19.16 -18.16
N SER A 168 -11.81 17.89 -18.54
CA SER A 168 -11.73 17.50 -19.93
C SER A 168 -12.99 18.05 -20.60
N GLN A 169 -12.82 19.07 -21.44
CA GLN A 169 -13.87 19.67 -22.27
C GLN A 169 -14.35 18.67 -23.33
#